data_AF-A0AA96U2M0-F1
#
_entry.id   AF-A0AA96U2M0-F1
#
_cell.length_a   1.000
_cell.length_b   1.000
_cell.length_c   1.000
_cell.angle_alpha   90.00
_cell.angle_beta   90.00
_cell.angle_gamma   90.00
#
_symmetry.space_group_name_H-M   'P 1'
#
loop_
_entity.id
_entity.type
_entity.pdbx_description
1 polymer ?
#
loop_
_entity_poly.entity_id
_entity_poly.type
_entity_poly.pdbx_seq_one_letter_code
_entity_poly.pdbx_strand_id
1 'polypeptide(L)'
;MKFVHQREHLNEDDLVVIECSRTCNIRLMNDANFRSFKNGGRHTYHGGAFDRFPAKITVPSSGFWNITIDTTGRKPDKNPSHKPTFTHSIKIVRRSPSRLG
;
A
#
# COMPACT_ATOMS: atom_id res chain seq x y z
N MET A 1 4.18 7.68 -12.24
CA MET A 1 4.06 7.98 -10.79
C MET A 1 5.04 7.10 -10.04
N LYS A 2 5.74 7.60 -9.01
CA LYS A 2 6.70 6.80 -8.24
C LYS A 2 6.01 6.32 -6.96
N PHE A 3 5.96 5.00 -6.77
CA PHE A 3 5.35 4.36 -5.62
C PHE A 3 6.10 3.07 -5.28
N VAL A 4 5.98 2.63 -4.04
CA VAL A 4 6.30 1.26 -3.62
C VAL A 4 5.16 0.36 -4.07
N HIS A 5 5.46 -0.86 -4.53
CA HIS A 5 4.46 -1.85 -4.92
C HIS A 5 4.84 -3.24 -4.43
N GLN A 6 3.89 -3.92 -3.79
CA GLN A 6 3.95 -5.34 -3.46
C GLN A 6 2.64 -6.00 -3.88
N ARG A 7 2.70 -7.14 -4.56
CA ARG A 7 1.55 -7.99 -4.85
C ARG A 7 1.62 -9.23 -3.98
N GLU A 8 0.53 -9.56 -3.32
CA GLU A 8 0.46 -10.60 -2.31
C GLU A 8 -0.87 -11.35 -2.40
N HIS A 9 -0.87 -12.65 -2.12
CA HIS A 9 -2.10 -13.37 -1.88
C HIS A 9 -2.53 -13.20 -0.41
N LEU A 10 -3.69 -12.59 -0.19
CA LEU A 10 -4.23 -12.32 1.14
C LEU A 10 -5.55 -13.05 1.32
N ASN A 11 -5.83 -13.45 2.55
CA ASN A 11 -7.14 -13.98 2.91
C ASN A 11 -8.06 -12.86 3.37
N GLU A 12 -9.36 -13.06 3.24
CA GLU A 12 -10.34 -12.26 3.97
C GLU A 12 -9.95 -12.17 5.45
N ASP A 13 -10.13 -10.99 6.02
CA ASP A 13 -9.76 -10.60 7.39
C ASP A 13 -8.26 -10.55 7.72
N ASP A 14 -7.36 -10.92 6.81
CA ASP A 14 -5.95 -10.59 6.98
C ASP A 14 -5.78 -9.08 7.17
N LEU A 15 -4.80 -8.68 7.98
CA LEU A 15 -4.53 -7.28 8.25
C LEU A 15 -3.22 -6.86 7.58
N VAL A 16 -3.31 -5.88 6.69
CA VAL A 16 -2.13 -5.20 6.13
C VAL A 16 -1.78 -4.04 7.07
N VAL A 17 -0.65 -4.18 7.77
CA VAL A 17 -0.14 -3.20 8.74
C VAL A 17 1.05 -2.48 8.12
N ILE A 18 0.97 -1.17 7.99
CA ILE A 18 1.96 -0.36 7.26
C ILE A 18 2.48 0.76 8.16
N GLU A 19 3.80 0.92 8.17
CA GLU A 19 4.49 2.06 8.76
C GLU A 19 5.02 2.95 7.63
N CYS A 20 4.96 4.28 7.80
CA CYS A 20 5.59 5.27 6.92
C CYS A 20 6.25 6.35 7.81
N SER A 21 7.42 6.86 7.43
CA SER A 21 8.06 8.00 8.14
C SER A 21 7.43 9.37 7.86
N ARG A 22 6.41 9.43 7.02
CA ARG A 22 5.65 10.64 6.67
C ARG A 22 4.28 10.27 6.12
N THR A 23 3.41 11.26 5.97
CA THR A 23 2.11 11.10 5.32
C THR A 23 2.26 10.42 3.96
N CYS A 24 1.50 9.35 3.75
CA CYS A 24 1.55 8.53 2.54
C CYS A 24 0.12 8.13 2.13
N ASN A 25 -0.14 8.05 0.83
CA ASN A 25 -1.30 7.36 0.31
C ASN A 25 -1.00 5.87 0.28
N ILE A 26 -1.89 5.09 0.87
CA ILE A 26 -1.86 3.65 0.85
C ILE A 26 -3.08 3.17 0.09
N ARG A 27 -2.88 2.30 -0.90
CA ARG A 27 -3.97 1.68 -1.66
C ARG A 27 -3.80 0.18 -1.70
N LEU A 28 -4.86 -0.53 -1.37
CA LEU A 28 -5.02 -1.96 -1.55
C LEU A 28 -6.02 -2.20 -2.69
N MET A 29 -5.57 -2.86 -3.75
CA MET A 29 -6.32 -3.02 -5.01
C MET A 29 -6.24 -4.45 -5.52
N ASN A 30 -7.31 -4.97 -6.11
CA ASN A 30 -7.22 -6.17 -6.93
C ASN A 30 -6.42 -5.88 -8.23
N ASP A 31 -6.13 -6.91 -9.02
CA ASP A 31 -5.32 -6.77 -10.23
C ASP A 31 -5.95 -5.84 -11.29
N ALA A 32 -7.27 -5.89 -11.46
CA ALA A 32 -7.98 -5.05 -12.43
C ALA A 32 -7.90 -3.56 -12.07
N ASN A 33 -8.08 -3.24 -10.78
CA ASN A 33 -7.95 -1.89 -10.25
C ASN A 33 -6.50 -1.40 -10.30
N PHE A 34 -5.53 -2.25 -9.95
CA PHE A 34 -4.11 -1.89 -10.04
C PHE A 34 -3.66 -1.60 -11.47
N ARG A 35 -4.12 -2.40 -12.45
CA ARG A 35 -3.87 -2.15 -13.87
C ARG A 35 -4.43 -0.78 -14.29
N SER A 36 -5.65 -0.47 -13.88
CA SER A 36 -6.29 0.82 -14.18
C SER A 36 -5.55 1.98 -13.51
N PHE A 37 -5.16 1.84 -12.24
CA PHE A 37 -4.33 2.82 -11.50
C PHE A 37 -3.01 3.12 -12.23
N LYS A 38 -2.27 2.08 -12.64
CA LYS A 38 -1.00 2.25 -13.37
C LYS A 38 -1.17 3.03 -14.68
N ASN A 39 -2.30 2.84 -15.35
CA ASN A 39 -2.61 3.48 -16.62
C ASN A 39 -3.28 4.87 -16.44
N GLY A 40 -3.40 5.38 -15.21
CA GLY A 40 -4.09 6.64 -14.93
C GLY A 40 -5.61 6.60 -15.10
N GLY A 41 -6.17 5.39 -15.22
CA GLY A 41 -7.61 5.17 -15.35
C GLY A 41 -8.35 5.19 -14.02
N ARG A 42 -9.68 5.21 -14.11
CA ARG A 42 -10.58 5.08 -12.95
C ARG A 42 -10.39 3.72 -12.30
N HIS A 43 -10.24 3.71 -10.98
CA HIS A 43 -10.03 2.51 -10.17
C HIS A 43 -10.60 2.73 -8.77
N THR A 44 -10.89 1.64 -8.07
CA THR A 44 -11.27 1.64 -6.65
C THR A 44 -10.17 0.99 -5.82
N TYR A 45 -10.12 1.31 -4.54
CA TYR A 45 -9.14 0.79 -3.60
C TYR A 45 -9.65 0.85 -2.17
N HIS A 46 -9.07 0.03 -1.29
CA HIS A 46 -9.19 0.17 0.15
C HIS A 46 -7.96 0.91 0.68
N GLY A 47 -8.17 1.90 1.54
CA GLY A 47 -7.11 2.77 2.06
C GLY A 47 -7.42 4.25 1.84
N GLY A 48 -6.38 5.06 1.61
CA GLY A 48 -6.49 6.51 1.56
C GLY A 48 -5.18 7.20 1.94
N ALA A 49 -5.26 8.48 2.26
CA ALA A 49 -4.16 9.24 2.84
C ALA A 49 -4.07 8.95 4.35
N PHE A 50 -2.91 8.52 4.81
CA PHE A 50 -2.62 8.28 6.22
C PHE A 50 -1.51 9.21 6.68
N ASP A 51 -1.70 9.83 7.84
CA ASP A 51 -0.73 10.69 8.54
C ASP A 51 -0.35 10.15 9.94
N ARG A 52 -1.03 9.10 10.40
CA ARG A 52 -0.76 8.38 11.66
C ARG A 52 -0.49 6.91 11.35
N PHE A 53 0.53 6.35 12.00
CA PHE A 53 1.01 5.00 11.77
C PHE A 53 1.18 4.21 13.10
N PRO A 54 1.00 2.88 13.09
CA PRO A 54 0.76 2.02 11.92
C PRO A 54 -0.65 2.19 11.33
N ALA A 55 -0.72 2.32 10.01
CA ALA A 55 -1.95 2.21 9.25
C ALA A 55 -2.35 0.73 9.16
N LYS A 56 -3.64 0.43 9.35
CA LYS A 56 -4.16 -0.94 9.36
C LYS A 56 -5.31 -1.02 8.37
N ILE A 57 -5.19 -1.88 7.37
CA ILE A 57 -6.24 -2.12 6.36
C ILE A 57 -6.63 -3.59 6.43
N THR A 58 -7.90 -3.85 6.77
CA THR A 58 -8.48 -5.19 6.73
C THR A 58 -8.70 -5.59 5.27
N VAL A 59 -8.29 -6.80 4.92
CA VAL A 59 -8.49 -7.36 3.60
C VAL A 59 -9.96 -7.76 3.44
N PRO A 60 -10.68 -7.22 2.45
CA PRO A 60 -12.13 -7.38 2.34
C PRO A 60 -12.56 -8.72 1.74
N SER A 61 -11.66 -9.44 1.07
CA SER A 61 -11.93 -10.75 0.49
C SER A 61 -10.64 -11.49 0.16
N SER A 62 -10.67 -12.82 0.19
CA SER A 62 -9.53 -13.64 -0.24
C SER A 62 -9.18 -13.41 -1.72
N GLY A 63 -7.88 -13.34 -2.03
CA GLY A 63 -7.37 -13.25 -3.39
C GLY A 63 -6.05 -12.52 -3.50
N PHE A 64 -5.64 -12.21 -4.74
CA PHE A 64 -4.47 -11.39 -4.99
C PHE A 64 -4.76 -9.90 -4.85
N TRP A 65 -3.96 -9.25 -4.04
CA TRP A 65 -4.03 -7.83 -3.79
C TRP A 65 -2.69 -7.15 -4.09
N ASN A 66 -2.78 -5.92 -4.60
CA ASN A 66 -1.68 -5.03 -4.90
C ASN A 66 -1.70 -3.90 -3.86
N ILE A 67 -0.64 -3.82 -3.07
CA ILE A 67 -0.40 -2.79 -2.07
C ILE A 67 0.49 -1.75 -2.72
N THR A 68 0.04 -0.49 -2.77
CA THR A 68 0.86 0.63 -3.22
C THR A 68 1.01 1.67 -2.11
N ILE A 69 2.22 2.21 -1.96
CA ILE A 69 2.51 3.30 -1.04
C ILE A 69 3.19 4.42 -1.80
N ASP A 70 2.63 5.63 -1.75
CA ASP A 70 3.23 6.83 -2.33
C ASP A 70 3.10 8.03 -1.40
N THR A 71 4.04 8.96 -1.52
CA THR A 71 4.00 10.22 -0.79
C THR A 71 3.62 11.31 -1.78
N THR A 72 2.32 11.52 -2.03
CA THR A 72 1.90 12.71 -2.78
C THR A 72 2.29 13.97 -2.01
N GLY A 73 3.01 14.89 -2.64
CA GLY A 73 3.06 16.28 -2.17
C GLY A 73 4.43 16.85 -1.80
N ARG A 74 5.53 16.10 -1.83
CA ARG A 74 6.87 16.72 -1.76
C ARG A 74 7.71 16.38 -2.97
N LYS A 75 8.13 17.44 -3.69
CA LYS A 75 9.24 17.39 -4.62
C LYS A 75 10.44 16.79 -3.88
N PRO A 76 11.28 15.97 -4.53
CA PRO A 76 12.57 15.59 -3.96
C PRO A 76 13.25 16.86 -3.47
N ASP A 77 13.75 16.83 -2.24
CA ASP A 77 14.56 17.94 -1.76
C ASP A 77 15.73 18.11 -2.75
N LYS A 78 15.92 19.32 -3.29
CA LYS A 78 16.89 19.57 -4.35
C LYS A 78 18.34 19.51 -3.83
N ASN A 79 18.51 19.40 -2.51
CA ASN A 79 19.79 19.21 -1.86
C ASN A 79 20.17 17.72 -1.78
N PRO A 80 21.18 17.24 -2.52
CA PRO A 80 21.61 15.84 -2.51
C PRO A 80 22.04 15.34 -1.12
N SER A 81 22.47 16.25 -0.24
CA SER A 81 23.01 15.96 1.10
C SER A 81 21.93 15.78 2.18
N HIS A 82 20.67 16.10 1.88
CA HIS A 82 19.53 15.96 2.79
C HIS A 82 18.44 15.12 2.11
N LYS A 83 18.70 13.81 1.94
CA LYS A 83 17.61 12.87 1.64
C LYS A 83 17.27 12.13 2.93
N PRO A 84 16.30 12.59 3.75
CA PRO A 84 15.56 11.62 4.53
C PRO A 84 14.87 10.71 3.52
N THR A 85 15.47 9.55 3.27
CA THR A 85 14.91 8.48 2.44
C THR A 85 13.53 8.20 3.02
N PHE A 86 12.50 8.19 2.17
CA PHE A 86 11.19 7.72 2.60
C PHE A 86 11.33 6.27 3.07
N THR A 87 11.12 6.04 4.35
CA THR A 87 11.14 4.70 4.96
C THR A 87 9.72 4.22 5.17
N HIS A 88 9.51 2.93 4.92
CA HIS A 88 8.24 2.26 5.08
C HIS A 88 8.47 0.79 5.45
N SER A 89 7.47 0.16 6.04
CA SER A 89 7.42 -1.30 6.20
C SER A 89 6.00 -1.81 5.94
N ILE A 90 5.90 -3.03 5.43
CA ILE A 90 4.62 -3.72 5.21
C ILE A 90 4.69 -5.02 6.00
N LYS A 91 3.77 -5.18 6.94
CA LYS A 91 3.59 -6.40 7.73
C LYS A 91 2.19 -6.95 7.48
N ILE A 92 2.11 -8.25 7.17
CA ILE A 92 0.84 -8.95 7.04
C ILE A 92 0.61 -9.72 8.32
N VAL A 93 -0.52 -9.47 8.99
CA VAL A 93 -0.98 -10.28 10.11
C VAL A 93 -2.06 -11.22 9.57
N ARG A 94 -1.71 -12.50 9.45
CA ARG A 94 -2.65 -13.53 9.00
C ARG A 94 -3.68 -13.78 10.09
N ARG A 95 -4.97 -13.62 9.78
CA ARG A 95 -6.07 -13.92 10.71
C ARG A 95 -6.84 -15.19 10.33
N SER A 96 -6.62 -15.66 9.12
CA SER A 96 -7.24 -16.85 8.56
C SER A 96 -6.14 -17.82 8.11
N PRO A 97 -6.30 -19.15 8.32
CA PRO A 97 -5.37 -20.13 7.76
C PRO A 97 -5.29 -19.97 6.24
N SER A 98 -4.09 -20.01 5.66
CA SER A 98 -3.89 -20.00 4.22
C SER A 98 -4.58 -21.20 3.58
N ARG A 99 -5.57 -20.96 2.70
CA ARG A 99 -6.26 -22.01 1.92
C ARG A 99 -5.55 -22.37 0.61
N LEU A 100 -4.34 -21.87 0.39
CA LEU A 100 -3.48 -22.31 -0.70
C LEU A 100 -2.77 -23.58 -0.23
N GLY A 101 -3.36 -24.73 -0.58
CA GLY A 101 -2.69 -26.04 -0.55
C GLY A 101 -1.82 -26.23 -1.78
#